data_AF-A0AAD2FN87-F1
#
_entry.id   AF-A0AAD2FN87-F1
#
_cell.length_a   1.000
_cell.length_b   1.000
_cell.length_c   1.000
_cell.angle_alpha   90.00
_cell.angle_beta   90.00
_cell.angle_gamma   90.00
#
_symmetry.space_group_name_H-M   'P 1'
#
loop_
_entity.id
_entity.type
_entity.pdbx_description
1 polymer ?
#
loop_
_entity_poly.entity_id
_entity_poly.type
_entity_poly.pdbx_seq_one_letter_code
_entity_poly.pdbx_strand_id
1 'polypeptide(L)'
;MVHLCRTLAIAAAACIGSCDAFANQQQKQSLHGQLYTQQKKKAQYQEDNDFASSSPSIASNSRRAWIAGGLAVLLTSPSPANAVRAIGGAEEDCRAAGNCLEIGELDGAIGWTWGGKDRCEATDPRCGANGQLMDSVPSGAAVPDTMGLKITDIVTLEFSIGTRSDAEKLTIKLGLYGENSQASVKQFLDFITSGLRTTSDLIFENGMGVESAPVALSRGGIVAQIEPQKRLDIGIPSQAAAYARSKGKNKIDDFLAQPRPKAILDEEALRPRNAAGLVTIPGKGVGYGGTTLESDDEAYESSFQITAAPFEGKDRDPSQQRVIGQLIDQESMANLARLASLPTKKGFKGVIPGQNSGPPLLKVTLTGIEVQPVAGSNS
;
A
#
# COMPACT_ATOMS: atom_id res chain seq x y z
N MET A 1 -67.74 -20.35 -11.94
CA MET A 1 -67.06 -19.28 -12.70
C MET A 1 -66.76 -18.03 -11.86
N VAL A 2 -67.66 -17.54 -11.01
CA VAL A 2 -67.40 -16.34 -10.16
C VAL A 2 -66.28 -16.53 -9.13
N HIS A 3 -66.04 -17.76 -8.66
CA HIS A 3 -64.96 -18.04 -7.71
C HIS A 3 -63.56 -18.09 -8.31
N LEU A 4 -63.42 -18.30 -9.64
CA LEU A 4 -62.10 -18.35 -10.29
C LEU A 4 -61.53 -16.95 -10.58
N CYS A 5 -62.39 -15.94 -10.79
CA CYS A 5 -61.94 -14.56 -11.04
C CYS A 5 -61.39 -13.87 -9.79
N ARG A 6 -61.82 -14.23 -8.57
CA ARG A 6 -61.32 -13.62 -7.33
C ARG A 6 -59.90 -14.07 -6.97
N THR A 7 -59.52 -15.30 -7.31
CA THR A 7 -58.19 -15.84 -6.99
C THR A 7 -57.10 -15.28 -7.91
N LEU A 8 -57.43 -15.00 -9.18
CA LEU A 8 -56.51 -14.37 -10.14
C LEU A 8 -56.23 -12.89 -9.84
N ALA A 9 -57.18 -12.16 -9.25
CA ALA A 9 -56.99 -10.76 -8.88
C ALA A 9 -56.03 -10.58 -7.68
N ILE A 10 -55.98 -11.54 -6.75
CA ILE A 10 -55.10 -11.48 -5.57
C ILE A 10 -53.64 -11.79 -5.97
N ALA A 11 -53.42 -12.68 -6.94
CA ALA A 11 -52.08 -13.00 -7.44
C ALA A 11 -51.43 -11.83 -8.22
N ALA A 12 -52.23 -11.04 -8.95
CA ALA A 12 -51.71 -9.89 -9.69
C ALA A 12 -51.29 -8.72 -8.77
N ALA A 13 -51.95 -8.53 -7.62
CA ALA A 13 -51.60 -7.49 -6.66
C ALA A 13 -50.30 -7.79 -5.90
N ALA A 14 -49.96 -9.07 -5.68
CA ALA A 14 -48.73 -9.48 -5.01
C ALA A 14 -47.46 -9.30 -5.86
N CYS A 15 -47.57 -9.36 -7.19
CA CYS A 15 -46.44 -9.14 -8.09
C CYS A 15 -46.04 -7.66 -8.22
N ILE A 16 -46.98 -6.72 -8.09
CA ILE A 16 -46.69 -5.28 -8.23
C ILE A 16 -45.87 -4.78 -7.02
N GLY A 17 -46.22 -5.23 -5.80
CA GLY A 17 -45.48 -4.81 -4.59
C GLY A 17 -44.03 -5.31 -4.51
N SER A 18 -43.70 -6.43 -5.16
CA SER A 18 -42.33 -6.97 -5.15
C SER A 18 -41.39 -6.26 -6.14
N CYS A 19 -41.92 -5.70 -7.23
CA CYS A 19 -41.12 -4.96 -8.22
C CYS A 19 -40.66 -3.59 -7.67
N ASP A 20 -41.53 -2.89 -6.94
CA ASP A 20 -41.19 -1.58 -6.36
C ASP A 20 -40.19 -1.70 -5.21
N ALA A 21 -40.22 -2.80 -4.45
CA ALA A 21 -39.24 -3.10 -3.41
C ALA A 21 -37.84 -3.35 -3.99
N PHE A 22 -37.75 -4.07 -5.12
CA PHE A 22 -36.47 -4.36 -5.77
C PHE A 22 -35.85 -3.12 -6.43
N ALA A 23 -36.67 -2.27 -7.06
CA ALA A 23 -36.22 -1.01 -7.64
C ALA A 23 -35.68 -0.04 -6.57
N ASN A 24 -36.36 0.07 -5.43
CA ASN A 24 -35.89 0.88 -4.30
C ASN A 24 -34.58 0.34 -3.69
N GLN A 25 -34.39 -0.98 -3.67
CA GLN A 25 -33.17 -1.58 -3.14
C GLN A 25 -31.96 -1.34 -4.05
N GLN A 26 -32.12 -1.43 -5.37
CA GLN A 26 -31.04 -1.08 -6.31
C GLN A 26 -30.72 0.42 -6.28
N GLN A 27 -31.72 1.29 -6.16
CA GLN A 27 -31.50 2.74 -6.07
C GLN A 27 -30.76 3.13 -4.79
N LYS A 28 -31.06 2.49 -3.64
CA LYS A 28 -30.32 2.69 -2.39
C LYS A 28 -28.87 2.21 -2.47
N GLN A 29 -28.61 1.08 -3.15
CA GLN A 29 -27.24 0.59 -3.35
C GLN A 29 -26.42 1.52 -4.25
N SER A 30 -27.02 2.07 -5.31
CA SER A 30 -26.38 3.05 -6.19
C SER A 30 -26.03 4.36 -5.46
N LEU A 31 -26.95 4.88 -4.64
CA LEU A 31 -26.73 6.10 -3.85
C LEU A 31 -25.63 5.95 -2.80
N HIS A 32 -25.55 4.77 -2.15
CA HIS A 32 -24.47 4.47 -1.21
C HIS A 32 -23.11 4.42 -1.91
N GLY A 33 -23.04 3.84 -3.11
CA GLY A 33 -21.83 3.83 -3.93
C GLY A 33 -21.38 5.25 -4.31
N GLN A 34 -22.31 6.10 -4.75
CA GLN A 34 -22.00 7.47 -5.15
C GLN A 34 -21.55 8.37 -3.98
N LEU A 35 -22.20 8.25 -2.81
CA LEU A 35 -21.80 8.97 -1.60
C LEU A 35 -20.42 8.53 -1.10
N TYR A 36 -20.12 7.24 -1.14
CA TYR A 36 -18.81 6.70 -0.79
C TYR A 36 -17.71 7.25 -1.71
N THR A 37 -17.94 7.26 -3.03
CA THR A 37 -16.97 7.79 -4.00
C THR A 37 -16.74 9.30 -3.85
N GLN A 38 -17.80 10.09 -3.61
CA GLN A 38 -17.64 11.53 -3.36
C GLN A 38 -16.91 11.84 -2.05
N GLN A 39 -17.12 11.05 -1.01
CA GLN A 39 -16.45 11.24 0.28
C GLN A 39 -14.97 10.80 0.24
N LYS A 40 -14.64 9.71 -0.48
CA LYS A 40 -13.25 9.30 -0.74
C LYS A 40 -12.48 10.43 -1.43
N LYS A 41 -13.07 11.04 -2.47
CA LYS A 41 -12.48 12.19 -3.20
C LYS A 41 -12.19 13.40 -2.29
N LYS A 42 -13.06 13.70 -1.32
CA LYS A 42 -12.84 14.81 -0.37
C LYS A 42 -11.70 14.53 0.62
N ALA A 43 -11.63 13.31 1.17
CA ALA A 43 -10.55 12.94 2.07
C ALA A 43 -9.19 12.95 1.36
N GLN A 44 -9.15 12.48 0.11
CA GLN A 44 -7.93 12.43 -0.70
C GLN A 44 -7.45 13.82 -1.12
N TYR A 45 -8.36 14.74 -1.46
CA TYR A 45 -8.01 16.14 -1.72
C TYR A 45 -7.38 16.82 -0.49
N GLN A 46 -7.77 16.41 0.72
CA GLN A 46 -7.15 16.91 1.94
C GLN A 46 -5.74 16.33 2.14
N GLU A 47 -5.58 15.01 1.93
CA GLU A 47 -4.27 14.35 2.02
C GLU A 47 -3.27 14.85 0.97
N ASP A 48 -3.71 15.14 -0.26
CA ASP A 48 -2.86 15.70 -1.32
C ASP A 48 -2.43 17.16 -1.03
N ASN A 49 -3.25 17.93 -0.30
CA ASN A 49 -2.88 19.28 0.12
C ASN A 49 -1.90 19.29 1.31
N ASP A 50 -2.06 18.36 2.25
CA ASP A 50 -1.08 18.13 3.32
C ASP A 50 0.25 17.56 2.77
N PHE A 51 0.18 16.86 1.64
CA PHE A 51 1.33 16.37 0.89
C PHE A 51 2.13 17.49 0.20
N ALA A 52 1.47 18.54 -0.28
CA ALA A 52 2.10 19.65 -1.00
C ALA A 52 2.81 20.68 -0.08
N SER A 53 2.43 20.75 1.20
CA SER A 53 2.91 21.77 2.15
C SER A 53 4.21 21.42 2.88
N SER A 54 4.76 20.21 2.72
CA SER A 54 5.85 19.67 3.56
C SER A 54 7.17 19.36 2.84
N SER A 55 7.39 19.83 1.61
CA SER A 55 8.69 19.67 0.92
C SER A 55 9.58 20.92 1.03
N PRO A 56 10.73 20.86 1.72
CA PRO A 56 11.78 21.87 1.54
C PRO A 56 12.49 21.65 0.19
N SER A 57 12.66 22.73 -0.57
CA SER A 57 13.41 22.75 -1.83
C SER A 57 14.91 22.60 -1.55
N ILE A 58 15.49 21.43 -1.83
CA ILE A 58 16.94 21.26 -1.88
C ILE A 58 17.39 21.42 -3.33
N ALA A 59 17.81 22.63 -3.67
CA ALA A 59 18.54 22.91 -4.90
C ALA A 59 19.97 22.31 -4.79
N SER A 60 20.26 21.29 -5.59
CA SER A 60 21.62 20.75 -5.72
C SER A 60 22.46 21.68 -6.60
N ASN A 61 23.45 22.35 -6.01
CA ASN A 61 24.55 22.97 -6.77
C ASN A 61 25.88 22.35 -6.38
N SER A 62 26.42 21.59 -7.35
CA SER A 62 27.77 21.07 -7.40
C SER A 62 28.80 22.20 -7.43
N ARG A 63 29.72 22.23 -6.46
CA ARG A 63 31.08 22.75 -6.67
C ARG A 63 32.11 21.93 -5.89
N ARG A 64 33.07 21.42 -6.66
CA ARG A 64 34.30 20.75 -6.22
C ARG A 64 35.15 21.70 -5.38
N ALA A 65 35.67 21.21 -4.25
CA ALA A 65 36.88 21.74 -3.63
C ALA A 65 37.65 20.58 -2.99
N TRP A 66 38.85 20.35 -3.50
CA TRP A 66 39.86 19.45 -2.91
C TRP A 66 40.57 20.21 -1.80
N ILE A 67 40.63 19.67 -0.58
CA ILE A 67 41.66 20.00 0.40
C ILE A 67 42.12 18.70 1.08
N ALA A 68 43.43 18.50 1.04
CA ALA A 68 44.16 17.45 1.71
C ALA A 68 44.39 17.78 3.20
N GLY A 69 44.48 16.75 4.03
CA GLY A 69 45.22 16.81 5.29
C GLY A 69 44.52 16.14 6.49
N GLY A 70 45.28 15.28 7.18
CA GLY A 70 45.16 15.11 8.63
C GLY A 70 44.49 13.83 9.12
N LEU A 71 45.34 12.86 9.45
CA LEU A 71 45.00 11.66 10.21
C LEU A 71 44.66 12.04 11.68
N ALA A 72 43.48 11.67 12.16
CA ALA A 72 43.17 11.56 13.59
C ALA A 72 42.11 10.47 13.82
N VAL A 73 42.56 9.31 14.30
CA VAL A 73 41.68 8.22 14.76
C VAL A 73 41.21 8.56 16.16
N LEU A 74 39.95 8.99 16.28
CA LEU A 74 39.23 9.07 17.55
C LEU A 74 38.18 7.97 17.57
N LEU A 75 38.38 6.99 18.44
CA LEU A 75 37.41 5.97 18.82
C LEU A 75 36.25 6.65 19.56
N THR A 76 35.21 7.04 18.84
CA THR A 76 33.92 7.38 19.42
C THR A 76 33.01 6.16 19.32
N SER A 77 32.71 5.55 20.46
CA SER A 77 31.64 4.57 20.61
C SER A 77 30.35 5.10 19.97
N PRO A 78 29.60 4.30 19.18
CA PRO A 78 28.30 4.74 18.71
C PRO A 78 27.36 4.86 19.91
N SER A 79 27.10 6.10 20.36
CA SER A 79 25.90 6.38 21.12
C SER A 79 24.70 5.92 20.28
N PRO A 80 23.67 5.29 20.89
CA PRO A 80 22.42 5.09 20.18
C PRO A 80 21.96 6.45 19.68
N ALA A 81 21.82 6.59 18.37
CA ALA A 81 21.22 7.77 17.78
C ALA A 81 19.83 7.92 18.42
N ASN A 82 19.65 8.98 19.21
CA ASN A 82 18.34 9.35 19.71
C ASN A 82 17.46 9.59 18.48
N ALA A 83 16.51 8.69 18.22
CA ALA A 83 15.49 8.88 17.20
C ALA A 83 14.80 10.21 17.47
N VAL A 84 14.85 11.14 16.51
CA VAL A 84 14.27 12.47 16.68
C VAL A 84 12.78 12.42 16.32
N ARG A 85 11.97 12.74 17.32
CA ARG A 85 10.50 12.72 17.33
C ARG A 85 9.79 13.17 16.07
N ALA A 86 8.93 12.29 15.56
CA ALA A 86 7.87 12.61 14.59
C ALA A 86 6.62 13.19 15.28
N ILE A 87 6.82 14.22 16.10
CA ILE A 87 5.76 15.00 16.76
C ILE A 87 5.95 16.46 16.34
N GLY A 88 4.91 17.14 15.87
CA GLY A 88 4.97 18.57 15.56
C GLY A 88 5.11 19.40 16.84
N GLY A 89 5.76 20.56 16.79
CA GLY A 89 6.00 21.41 17.98
C GLY A 89 4.76 21.73 18.81
N ALA A 90 3.58 21.78 18.18
CA ALA A 90 2.29 21.98 18.86
C ALA A 90 1.90 20.87 19.84
N GLU A 91 2.24 19.60 19.60
CA GLU A 91 1.98 18.50 20.54
C GLU A 91 3.02 18.51 21.67
N GLU A 92 4.24 19.00 21.43
CA GLU A 92 5.28 19.12 22.45
C GLU A 92 4.94 20.20 23.48
N ASP A 93 4.50 21.37 23.02
CA ASP A 93 3.99 22.46 23.86
C ASP A 93 2.74 22.03 24.64
N CYS A 94 1.84 21.29 24.00
CA CYS A 94 0.61 20.81 24.62
C CYS A 94 0.88 19.72 25.68
N ARG A 95 1.89 18.85 25.48
CA ARG A 95 2.32 17.85 26.47
C ARG A 95 3.04 18.50 27.65
N ALA A 96 3.85 19.52 27.40
CA ALA A 96 4.46 20.34 28.44
C ALA A 96 3.41 21.09 29.27
N ALA A 97 2.30 21.50 28.66
CA ALA A 97 1.18 22.14 29.33
C ALA A 97 0.29 21.16 30.13
N GLY A 98 0.51 19.84 30.04
CA GLY A 98 -0.28 18.82 30.76
C GLY A 98 -1.77 18.78 30.36
N ASN A 99 -2.13 19.45 29.26
CA ASN A 99 -3.52 19.69 28.84
C ASN A 99 -3.99 18.70 27.78
N CYS A 100 -3.09 18.12 26.98
CA CYS A 100 -3.52 17.23 25.90
C CYS A 100 -4.32 16.05 26.47
N LEU A 101 -5.64 16.13 26.31
CA LEU A 101 -6.63 15.04 26.38
C LEU A 101 -7.20 14.67 27.75
N GLU A 102 -7.31 15.62 28.69
CA GLU A 102 -8.33 15.46 29.76
C GLU A 102 -9.76 15.65 29.21
N ILE A 103 -9.91 16.31 28.05
CA ILE A 103 -11.18 16.46 27.35
C ILE A 103 -11.06 15.75 25.99
N GLY A 104 -11.60 14.54 25.92
CA GLY A 104 -11.63 13.70 24.72
C GLY A 104 -12.56 14.21 23.62
N GLU A 105 -12.37 15.43 23.13
CA GLU A 105 -13.38 16.08 22.29
C GLU A 105 -13.19 16.02 20.78
N LEU A 106 -12.06 15.54 20.22
CA LEU A 106 -11.98 15.35 18.75
C LEU A 106 -11.23 14.07 18.32
N ASP A 107 -10.07 13.76 18.89
CA ASP A 107 -9.30 12.58 18.42
C ASP A 107 -9.93 11.24 18.87
N GLY A 108 -10.49 11.19 20.08
CA GLY A 108 -11.25 10.01 20.56
C GLY A 108 -12.54 9.74 19.77
N ALA A 109 -13.16 10.78 19.20
CA ALA A 109 -14.43 10.66 18.46
C ALA A 109 -14.27 10.03 17.06
N ILE A 110 -13.05 9.91 16.54
CA ILE A 110 -12.72 9.31 15.23
C ILE A 110 -12.13 7.90 15.39
N GLY A 111 -12.23 7.30 16.58
CA GLY A 111 -11.68 5.97 16.87
C GLY A 111 -10.15 5.93 16.97
N TRP A 112 -9.52 7.09 17.18
CA TRP A 112 -8.08 7.16 17.42
C TRP A 112 -7.83 6.93 18.90
N THR A 113 -7.20 5.81 19.24
CA THR A 113 -6.50 5.63 20.53
C THR A 113 -5.23 6.49 20.60
N TRP A 114 -4.93 7.23 19.53
CA TRP A 114 -3.77 8.10 19.34
C TRP A 114 -4.02 9.44 20.03
N GLY A 115 -3.52 9.54 21.25
CA GLY A 115 -3.56 10.77 22.05
C GLY A 115 -3.26 10.51 23.52
N GLY A 116 -3.62 9.33 24.05
CA GLY A 116 -3.44 9.04 25.47
C GLY A 116 -2.00 9.17 25.96
N LYS A 117 -1.84 9.40 27.27
CA LYS A 117 -0.56 9.49 28.00
C LYS A 117 0.40 8.33 27.67
N ASP A 118 -0.14 7.17 27.33
CA ASP A 118 0.60 5.93 27.06
C ASP A 118 1.00 5.74 25.57
N ARG A 119 0.89 6.78 24.75
CA ARG A 119 1.29 6.74 23.33
C ARG A 119 2.80 6.55 23.17
N CYS A 120 3.19 5.56 22.36
CA CYS A 120 4.56 5.43 21.87
C CYS A 120 4.86 6.38 20.70
N GLU A 121 6.13 6.70 20.55
CA GLU A 121 6.62 7.43 19.38
C GLU A 121 6.57 6.52 18.16
N ALA A 122 5.96 6.97 17.05
CA ALA A 122 5.76 6.10 15.88
C ALA A 122 7.08 5.59 15.25
N THR A 123 8.16 6.34 15.45
CA THR A 123 9.54 6.00 15.07
C THR A 123 10.19 5.00 16.02
N ASP A 124 9.65 4.74 17.23
CA ASP A 124 10.16 3.69 18.12
C ASP A 124 9.90 2.31 17.46
N PRO A 125 10.92 1.45 17.31
CA PRO A 125 10.78 0.09 16.77
C PRO A 125 9.77 -0.78 17.52
N ARG A 126 9.51 -0.49 18.79
CA ARG A 126 8.52 -1.19 19.64
C ARG A 126 7.14 -0.57 19.57
N CYS A 127 6.95 0.53 18.84
CA CYS A 127 5.64 1.14 18.71
C CYS A 127 4.76 0.27 17.82
N GLY A 128 3.76 -0.38 18.43
CA GLY A 128 2.86 -1.30 17.74
C GLY A 128 1.79 -0.56 16.92
N ALA A 129 1.05 -1.32 16.12
CA ALA A 129 0.00 -0.78 15.26
C ALA A 129 -1.17 -0.15 16.04
N ASN A 130 -1.31 -0.46 17.32
CA ASN A 130 -2.27 0.15 18.24
C ASN A 130 -1.79 1.48 18.86
N GLY A 131 -0.54 1.89 18.61
CA GLY A 131 0.06 3.09 19.18
C GLY A 131 0.54 2.95 20.60
N GLN A 132 0.70 1.71 21.08
CA GLN A 132 1.26 1.40 22.37
C GLN A 132 2.64 0.75 22.22
N LEU A 133 3.48 0.94 23.23
CA LEU A 133 4.79 0.33 23.29
C LEU A 133 4.64 -1.18 23.53
N MET A 134 5.27 -1.99 22.69
CA MET A 134 5.37 -3.42 22.87
C MET A 134 6.51 -3.77 23.83
N ASP A 135 6.42 -4.92 24.48
CA ASP A 135 7.46 -5.42 25.39
C ASP A 135 8.79 -5.68 24.67
N SER A 136 8.73 -5.99 23.37
CA SER A 136 9.89 -6.27 22.53
C SER A 136 9.68 -5.79 21.10
N VAL A 137 10.79 -5.63 20.37
CA VAL A 137 10.77 -5.33 18.94
C VAL A 137 10.17 -6.54 18.20
N PRO A 138 9.25 -6.34 17.24
CA PRO A 138 8.67 -7.43 16.47
C PRO A 138 9.74 -8.31 15.84
N SER A 139 9.75 -9.59 16.20
CA SER A 139 10.59 -10.59 15.54
C SER A 139 9.89 -11.14 14.31
N GLY A 140 10.59 -11.21 13.18
CA GLY A 140 10.09 -11.86 11.96
C GLY A 140 9.76 -13.34 12.19
N ALA A 141 8.76 -13.85 11.47
CA ALA A 141 8.52 -15.29 11.40
C ALA A 141 9.67 -16.01 10.68
N ALA A 142 9.67 -17.34 10.70
CA ALA A 142 10.64 -18.13 9.94
C ALA A 142 10.46 -17.90 8.43
N VAL A 143 11.57 -17.94 7.68
CA VAL A 143 11.54 -17.90 6.21
C VAL A 143 10.67 -19.06 5.69
N PRO A 144 9.72 -18.81 4.77
CA PRO A 144 8.84 -19.86 4.27
C PRO A 144 9.61 -20.94 3.50
N ASP A 145 9.16 -22.19 3.62
CA ASP A 145 9.61 -23.24 2.72
C ASP A 145 9.11 -22.97 1.30
N THR A 146 10.01 -23.05 0.32
CA THR A 146 9.73 -22.93 -1.12
C THR A 146 8.73 -23.96 -1.64
N MET A 147 8.51 -25.08 -0.93
CA MET A 147 7.68 -26.21 -1.38
C MET A 147 8.15 -26.81 -2.72
N GLY A 148 9.44 -26.74 -3.01
CA GLY A 148 10.03 -27.24 -4.26
C GLY A 148 9.88 -26.31 -5.46
N LEU A 149 9.28 -25.11 -5.29
CA LEU A 149 9.22 -24.09 -6.33
C LEU A 149 10.61 -23.43 -6.50
N LYS A 150 11.07 -23.29 -7.74
CA LYS A 150 12.39 -22.74 -8.04
C LYS A 150 12.35 -21.21 -8.06
N ILE A 151 13.27 -20.58 -7.33
CA ILE A 151 13.49 -19.13 -7.38
C ILE A 151 14.32 -18.81 -8.63
N THR A 152 13.77 -17.99 -9.53
CA THR A 152 14.44 -17.55 -10.77
C THR A 152 15.02 -16.16 -10.66
N ASP A 153 14.39 -15.29 -9.88
CA ASP A 153 14.76 -13.88 -9.75
C ASP A 153 14.74 -13.48 -8.28
N ILE A 154 15.73 -12.71 -7.87
CA ILE A 154 15.80 -12.06 -6.57
C ILE A 154 15.52 -10.58 -6.76
N VAL A 155 14.51 -10.06 -6.08
CA VAL A 155 14.15 -8.64 -6.07
C VAL A 155 14.46 -8.05 -4.71
N THR A 156 15.35 -7.08 -4.67
CA THR A 156 15.65 -6.29 -3.47
C THR A 156 14.82 -5.01 -3.49
N LEU A 157 13.97 -4.82 -2.47
CA LEU A 157 13.18 -3.62 -2.25
C LEU A 157 13.75 -2.84 -1.08
N GLU A 158 14.02 -1.55 -1.27
CA GLU A 158 14.45 -0.64 -0.21
C GLU A 158 13.30 0.29 0.18
N PHE A 159 12.92 0.28 1.44
CA PHE A 159 11.88 1.12 2.01
C PHE A 159 12.48 2.19 2.92
N SER A 160 11.86 3.37 2.91
CA SER A 160 12.12 4.45 3.86
C SER A 160 10.85 4.72 4.66
N ILE A 161 10.95 4.64 5.99
CA ILE A 161 9.88 4.97 6.94
C ILE A 161 10.08 6.41 7.42
N GLY A 162 9.13 7.28 7.07
CA GLY A 162 9.21 8.71 7.32
C GLY A 162 9.79 9.49 6.13
N THR A 163 9.80 10.82 6.24
CA THR A 163 10.20 11.76 5.17
C THR A 163 11.43 12.60 5.51
N ARG A 164 11.98 12.45 6.71
CA ARG A 164 13.11 13.25 7.20
C ARG A 164 14.45 12.64 6.78
N SER A 165 15.53 13.40 6.97
CA SER A 165 16.90 12.97 6.64
C SER A 165 17.37 11.74 7.43
N ASP A 166 16.76 11.50 8.58
CA ASP A 166 17.00 10.38 9.49
C ASP A 166 15.95 9.25 9.35
N ALA A 167 15.23 9.21 8.22
CA ALA A 167 14.25 8.16 7.94
C ALA A 167 14.89 6.76 8.06
N GLU A 168 14.17 5.87 8.75
CA GLU A 168 14.56 4.47 8.94
C GLU A 168 14.53 3.75 7.58
N LYS A 169 15.65 3.14 7.19
CA LYS A 169 15.78 2.40 5.94
C LYS A 169 15.73 0.90 6.19
N LEU A 170 14.88 0.21 5.45
CA LEU A 170 14.71 -1.25 5.53
C LEU A 170 14.90 -1.87 4.16
N THR A 171 15.46 -3.08 4.13
CA THR A 171 15.64 -3.85 2.90
C THR A 171 14.86 -5.16 2.98
N ILE A 172 14.12 -5.50 1.94
CA ILE A 172 13.40 -6.76 1.83
C ILE A 172 13.80 -7.43 0.52
N LYS A 173 14.22 -8.69 0.59
CA LYS A 173 14.54 -9.51 -0.58
C LYS A 173 13.44 -10.53 -0.84
N LEU A 174 12.97 -10.53 -2.08
CA LEU A 174 11.94 -11.43 -2.59
C LEU A 174 12.59 -12.41 -3.58
N GLY A 175 12.24 -13.69 -3.50
CA GLY A 175 12.52 -14.69 -4.51
C GLY A 175 11.25 -14.98 -5.30
N LEU A 176 11.30 -14.87 -6.63
CA LEU A 176 10.16 -15.06 -7.52
C LEU A 176 10.20 -16.44 -8.21
N TYR A 177 9.02 -17.02 -8.43
CA TYR A 177 8.84 -18.34 -9.04
C TYR A 177 8.63 -18.26 -10.57
N GLY A 178 9.60 -17.71 -11.31
CA GLY A 178 9.43 -17.40 -12.73
C GLY A 178 9.16 -18.59 -13.65
N GLU A 179 9.66 -19.79 -13.32
CA GLU A 179 9.39 -21.01 -14.09
C GLU A 179 7.94 -21.50 -13.91
N ASN A 180 7.38 -21.33 -12.73
CA ASN A 180 6.04 -21.81 -12.40
C ASN A 180 4.95 -20.77 -12.70
N SER A 181 5.30 -19.49 -12.63
CA SER A 181 4.37 -18.35 -12.76
C SER A 181 4.82 -17.34 -13.81
N GLN A 182 5.20 -17.81 -15.01
CA GLN A 182 5.91 -17.00 -16.00
C GLN A 182 5.19 -15.70 -16.39
N ALA A 183 3.88 -15.74 -16.67
CA ALA A 183 3.14 -14.55 -17.09
C ALA A 183 3.00 -13.55 -15.94
N SER A 184 2.65 -14.02 -14.74
CA SER A 184 2.51 -13.21 -13.54
C SER A 184 3.84 -12.59 -13.09
N VAL A 185 4.92 -13.38 -13.05
CA VAL A 185 6.27 -12.91 -12.69
C VAL A 185 6.80 -11.94 -13.74
N LYS A 186 6.61 -12.23 -15.04
CA LYS A 186 7.01 -11.29 -16.11
C LYS A 186 6.30 -9.94 -15.96
N GLN A 187 4.98 -9.94 -15.78
CA GLN A 187 4.22 -8.71 -15.60
C GLN A 187 4.66 -7.96 -14.32
N PHE A 188 4.94 -8.68 -13.24
CA PHE A 188 5.45 -8.10 -12.01
C PHE A 188 6.85 -7.47 -12.20
N LEU A 189 7.76 -8.17 -12.88
CA LEU A 189 9.10 -7.67 -13.20
C LEU A 189 9.04 -6.42 -14.09
N ASP A 190 8.19 -6.43 -15.13
CA ASP A 190 7.95 -5.27 -15.98
C ASP A 190 7.42 -4.09 -15.14
N PHE A 191 6.47 -4.32 -14.22
CA PHE A 191 5.94 -3.29 -13.32
C PHE A 191 6.99 -2.69 -12.36
N ILE A 192 7.92 -3.48 -11.81
CA ILE A 192 8.92 -2.96 -10.88
C ILE A 192 10.16 -2.38 -11.58
N THR A 193 10.40 -2.71 -12.86
CA THR A 193 11.57 -2.26 -13.62
C THR A 193 11.22 -1.23 -14.71
N SER A 194 10.89 -1.68 -15.91
CA SER A 194 10.67 -0.90 -17.13
C SER A 194 9.37 -0.10 -17.14
N GLY A 195 8.42 -0.52 -16.31
CA GLY A 195 7.06 -0.03 -16.20
C GLY A 195 6.10 -0.72 -17.18
N LEU A 196 4.86 -0.90 -16.74
CA LEU A 196 3.79 -1.42 -17.57
C LEU A 196 3.34 -0.36 -18.58
N ARG A 197 3.30 -0.75 -19.86
CA ARG A 197 2.75 0.03 -20.96
C ARG A 197 1.50 -0.66 -21.48
N THR A 198 0.38 0.03 -21.46
CA THR A 198 -0.91 -0.52 -21.89
C THR A 198 -1.55 0.31 -23.00
N THR A 199 -1.10 1.55 -23.20
CA THR A 199 -1.41 2.34 -24.38
C THR A 199 -0.35 2.21 -25.48
N SER A 200 -0.75 2.55 -26.71
CA SER A 200 0.14 2.61 -27.89
C SER A 200 1.31 3.57 -27.68
N ASP A 201 2.49 3.22 -28.24
CA ASP A 201 3.70 4.05 -28.24
C ASP A 201 3.45 5.45 -28.85
N LEU A 202 2.50 5.56 -29.78
CA LEU A 202 2.13 6.83 -30.42
C LEU A 202 1.62 7.89 -29.44
N ILE A 203 1.05 7.49 -28.31
CA ILE A 203 0.58 8.42 -27.27
C ILE A 203 1.75 9.01 -26.49
N PHE A 204 2.85 8.27 -26.34
CA PHE A 204 4.05 8.75 -25.65
C PHE A 204 4.92 9.66 -26.54
N GLU A 205 4.91 9.44 -27.85
CA GLU A 205 5.78 10.15 -28.80
C GLU A 205 5.09 11.37 -29.47
N ASN A 206 3.78 11.31 -29.69
CA ASN A 206 3.03 12.30 -30.49
C ASN A 206 1.77 12.85 -29.79
N GLY A 207 1.63 12.66 -28.47
CA GLY A 207 0.54 13.24 -27.70
C GLY A 207 0.61 14.77 -27.71
N MET A 208 -0.23 15.44 -28.52
CA MET A 208 -0.32 16.90 -28.52
C MET A 208 -0.82 17.40 -27.15
N GLY A 209 0.11 17.75 -26.26
CA GLY A 209 -0.19 18.36 -24.96
C GLY A 209 -0.65 17.41 -23.86
N VAL A 210 -0.54 16.09 -24.05
CA VAL A 210 -0.91 15.09 -23.01
C VAL A 210 0.34 14.34 -22.57
N GLU A 211 0.66 14.38 -21.28
CA GLU A 211 1.77 13.64 -20.70
C GLU A 211 1.28 12.24 -20.27
N SER A 212 2.06 11.21 -20.58
CA SER A 212 1.83 9.86 -20.06
C SER A 212 3.14 9.16 -19.82
N ALA A 213 3.13 8.15 -18.95
CA ALA A 213 4.32 7.41 -18.59
C ALA A 213 4.00 5.94 -18.30
N PRO A 214 4.94 5.01 -18.58
CA PRO A 214 4.83 3.64 -18.10
C PRO A 214 4.62 3.60 -16.58
N VAL A 215 3.73 2.72 -16.14
CA VAL A 215 3.40 2.56 -14.72
C VAL A 215 4.48 1.71 -14.07
N ALA A 216 5.36 2.34 -13.28
CA ALA A 216 6.49 1.68 -12.66
C ALA A 216 6.51 1.92 -11.15
N LEU A 217 6.69 0.86 -10.36
CA LEU A 217 6.75 0.95 -8.90
C LEU A 217 7.90 1.86 -8.43
N SER A 218 9.01 1.90 -9.18
CA SER A 218 10.16 2.79 -8.93
C SER A 218 9.83 4.29 -9.00
N ARG A 219 8.69 4.70 -9.57
CA ARG A 219 8.29 6.11 -9.74
C ARG A 219 7.36 6.64 -8.66
N GLY A 220 6.97 5.83 -7.69
CA GLY A 220 6.04 6.28 -6.66
C GLY A 220 5.43 5.18 -5.81
N GLY A 221 6.09 4.02 -5.74
CA GLY A 221 5.67 2.90 -4.93
C GLY A 221 5.66 3.27 -3.45
N ILE A 222 4.57 2.88 -2.78
CA ILE A 222 4.42 3.02 -1.33
C ILE A 222 3.82 1.76 -0.74
N VAL A 223 3.90 1.62 0.58
CA VAL A 223 3.00 0.74 1.33
C VAL A 223 1.66 1.46 1.47
N ALA A 224 0.70 1.12 0.62
CA ALA A 224 -0.58 1.81 0.52
C ALA A 224 -1.50 1.46 1.70
N GLN A 225 -1.47 0.20 2.14
CA GLN A 225 -2.29 -0.26 3.24
C GLN A 225 -1.55 -1.32 4.05
N ILE A 226 -1.71 -1.24 5.37
CA ILE A 226 -1.27 -2.24 6.33
C ILE A 226 -2.53 -2.83 6.94
N GLU A 227 -2.62 -4.16 6.92
CA GLU A 227 -3.50 -4.91 7.79
C GLU A 227 -2.61 -5.52 8.88
N PRO A 228 -2.56 -4.91 10.10
CA PRO A 228 -1.56 -5.25 11.10
C PRO A 228 -1.51 -6.74 11.40
N GLN A 229 -0.29 -7.27 11.49
CA GLN A 229 0.00 -8.68 11.72
C GLN A 229 -0.61 -9.64 10.68
N LYS A 230 -1.10 -9.16 9.54
CA LYS A 230 -1.69 -10.01 8.50
C LYS A 230 -1.05 -9.82 7.14
N ARG A 231 -0.95 -8.59 6.65
CA ARG A 231 -0.38 -8.30 5.32
C ARG A 231 -0.09 -6.82 5.10
N LEU A 232 0.75 -6.58 4.10
CA LEU A 232 1.06 -5.29 3.51
C LEU A 232 0.55 -5.27 2.08
N ASP A 233 -0.14 -4.21 1.68
CA ASP A 233 -0.51 -3.95 0.30
C ASP A 233 0.40 -2.84 -0.25
N ILE A 234 1.04 -3.11 -1.40
CA ILE A 234 2.05 -2.27 -2.01
C ILE A 234 1.63 -1.94 -3.44
N GLY A 235 1.82 -0.68 -3.83
CA GLY A 235 1.43 -0.22 -5.16
C GLY A 235 1.65 1.27 -5.37
N ILE A 236 0.93 1.81 -6.34
CA ILE A 236 0.98 3.21 -6.76
C ILE A 236 -0.43 3.80 -6.59
N PRO A 237 -0.66 4.66 -5.58
CA PRO A 237 -1.99 5.18 -5.28
C PRO A 237 -2.60 6.02 -6.41
N SER A 238 -1.76 6.79 -7.10
CA SER A 238 -2.14 7.61 -8.25
C SER A 238 -0.97 7.67 -9.22
N GLN A 239 -1.23 7.32 -10.49
CA GLN A 239 -0.24 7.39 -11.56
C GLN A 239 0.17 8.85 -11.83
N ALA A 240 -0.79 9.77 -11.88
CA ALA A 240 -0.55 11.19 -12.10
C ALA A 240 0.32 11.79 -11.00
N ALA A 241 0.03 11.49 -9.73
CA ALA A 241 0.82 11.96 -8.59
C ALA A 241 2.23 11.36 -8.58
N ALA A 242 2.36 10.06 -8.86
CA ALA A 242 3.66 9.41 -8.98
C ALA A 242 4.50 10.04 -10.11
N TYR A 243 3.88 10.28 -11.26
CA TYR A 243 4.54 10.92 -12.39
C TYR A 243 4.96 12.36 -12.08
N ALA A 244 4.07 13.19 -11.50
CA ALA A 244 4.39 14.55 -11.09
C ALA A 244 5.60 14.59 -10.13
N ARG A 245 5.63 13.71 -9.12
CA ARG A 245 6.75 13.58 -8.18
C ARG A 245 8.05 13.19 -8.87
N SER A 246 8.01 12.27 -9.83
CA SER A 246 9.18 11.88 -10.61
C SER A 246 9.77 13.05 -11.41
N LYS A 247 8.97 14.09 -11.67
CA LYS A 247 9.36 15.34 -12.33
C LYS A 247 9.65 16.49 -11.36
N GLY A 248 9.61 16.25 -10.04
CA GLY A 248 9.76 17.30 -9.04
C GLY A 248 8.60 18.31 -9.03
N LYS A 249 7.43 17.92 -9.51
CA LYS A 249 6.20 18.72 -9.52
C LYS A 249 5.22 18.21 -8.47
N ASN A 250 4.41 19.10 -7.91
CA ASN A 250 3.34 18.74 -6.96
C ASN A 250 2.12 18.12 -7.65
N LYS A 251 1.81 18.59 -8.88
CA LYS A 251 0.67 18.15 -9.66
C LYS A 251 0.99 18.23 -11.15
N ILE A 252 0.25 17.46 -11.94
CA ILE A 252 0.15 17.57 -13.39
C ILE A 252 -1.33 17.57 -13.79
N ASP A 253 -1.74 18.47 -14.67
CA ASP A 253 -3.15 18.62 -15.07
C ASP A 253 -3.50 17.77 -16.31
N ASP A 254 -2.59 17.65 -17.27
CA ASP A 254 -2.80 16.95 -18.55
C ASP A 254 -2.15 15.57 -18.57
N PHE A 255 -2.36 14.77 -17.52
CA PHE A 255 -1.83 13.41 -17.45
C PHE A 255 -2.86 12.36 -17.86
N LEU A 256 -2.48 11.50 -18.81
CA LEU A 256 -3.28 10.35 -19.20
C LEU A 256 -2.78 9.08 -18.50
N ALA A 257 -3.58 8.59 -17.57
CA ALA A 257 -3.34 7.34 -16.87
C ALA A 257 -3.37 6.14 -17.85
N GLN A 258 -2.48 5.19 -17.61
CA GLN A 258 -2.45 3.93 -18.32
C GLN A 258 -3.60 3.03 -17.83
N PRO A 259 -4.41 2.44 -18.72
CA PRO A 259 -5.41 1.47 -18.32
C PRO A 259 -4.76 0.20 -17.76
N ARG A 260 -5.57 -0.68 -17.18
CA ARG A 260 -5.14 -2.00 -16.68
C ARG A 260 -4.54 -2.85 -17.83
N PRO A 261 -3.49 -3.65 -17.56
CA PRO A 261 -2.93 -4.55 -18.57
C PRO A 261 -3.92 -5.67 -18.91
N LYS A 262 -3.64 -6.44 -19.96
CA LYS A 262 -4.45 -7.62 -20.29
C LYS A 262 -4.47 -8.58 -19.09
N ALA A 263 -5.68 -9.02 -18.72
CA ALA A 263 -5.85 -9.97 -17.62
C ALA A 263 -5.16 -11.31 -17.91
N ILE A 264 -4.51 -11.88 -16.89
CA ILE A 264 -3.89 -13.20 -16.93
C ILE A 264 -4.94 -14.22 -16.46
N LEU A 265 -5.51 -15.03 -17.37
CA LEU A 265 -6.61 -15.95 -17.05
C LEU A 265 -6.16 -17.41 -16.90
N ASP A 266 -5.12 -17.80 -17.63
CA ASP A 266 -4.77 -19.22 -17.84
C ASP A 266 -3.68 -19.73 -16.87
N GLU A 267 -3.37 -18.97 -15.83
CA GLU A 267 -2.30 -19.31 -14.88
C GLU A 267 -2.90 -19.78 -13.54
N GLU A 268 -2.53 -21.00 -13.14
CA GLU A 268 -3.01 -21.64 -11.91
C GLU A 268 -2.34 -21.03 -10.66
N ALA A 269 -3.02 -21.12 -9.52
CA ALA A 269 -2.45 -20.71 -8.24
C ALA A 269 -1.43 -21.76 -7.76
N LEU A 270 -0.17 -21.37 -7.62
CA LEU A 270 0.92 -22.28 -7.27
C LEU A 270 0.80 -22.90 -5.87
N ARG A 271 0.38 -22.09 -4.89
CA ARG A 271 0.31 -22.51 -3.48
C ARG A 271 -0.63 -21.64 -2.66
N PRO A 272 -1.16 -22.14 -1.53
CA PRO A 272 -1.96 -21.35 -0.60
C PRO A 272 -1.13 -20.28 0.12
N ARG A 273 -1.82 -19.26 0.66
CA ARG A 273 -1.23 -18.15 1.44
C ARG A 273 -1.11 -18.49 2.94
N ASN A 274 -0.60 -19.67 3.22
CA ASN A 274 -0.60 -20.25 4.57
C ASN A 274 0.65 -19.93 5.41
N ALA A 275 1.49 -18.99 4.96
CA ALA A 275 2.68 -18.56 5.68
C ALA A 275 2.83 -17.03 5.59
N ALA A 276 3.52 -16.45 6.57
CA ALA A 276 4.08 -15.10 6.44
C ALA A 276 5.16 -15.08 5.34
N GLY A 277 5.55 -13.92 4.83
CA GLY A 277 6.61 -13.77 3.85
C GLY A 277 6.26 -14.24 2.43
N LEU A 278 4.99 -14.50 2.10
CA LEU A 278 4.58 -14.86 0.73
C LEU A 278 4.24 -13.60 -0.06
N VAL A 279 4.71 -13.52 -1.31
CA VAL A 279 4.44 -12.42 -2.23
C VAL A 279 3.30 -12.80 -3.14
N THR A 280 2.23 -12.00 -3.16
CA THR A 280 1.05 -12.28 -3.97
C THR A 280 0.65 -11.12 -4.85
N ILE A 281 0.16 -11.42 -6.05
CA ILE A 281 -0.51 -10.44 -6.91
C ILE A 281 -1.99 -10.80 -7.09
N PRO A 282 -2.85 -9.87 -7.52
CA PRO A 282 -4.23 -10.19 -7.88
C PRO A 282 -4.26 -11.26 -8.98
N GLY A 283 -5.26 -12.15 -8.92
CA GLY A 283 -5.33 -13.29 -9.84
C GLY A 283 -5.60 -12.91 -11.29
N LYS A 284 -5.98 -11.67 -11.59
CA LYS A 284 -6.02 -11.17 -12.98
C LYS A 284 -4.73 -10.45 -13.41
N GLY A 285 -3.76 -10.32 -12.51
CA GLY A 285 -2.52 -9.58 -12.72
C GLY A 285 -2.44 -8.27 -11.95
N VAL A 286 -1.31 -7.58 -12.09
CA VAL A 286 -1.04 -6.25 -11.55
C VAL A 286 -2.06 -5.24 -12.10
N GLY A 287 -2.63 -4.39 -11.22
CA GLY A 287 -3.68 -3.42 -11.58
C GLY A 287 -5.13 -3.90 -11.33
N TYR A 288 -5.30 -5.11 -10.78
CA TYR A 288 -6.60 -5.72 -10.50
C TYR A 288 -6.87 -6.00 -9.01
N GLY A 289 -6.09 -5.39 -8.10
CA GLY A 289 -6.18 -5.67 -6.66
C GLY A 289 -7.27 -4.92 -5.91
N GLY A 290 -7.70 -3.78 -6.45
CA GLY A 290 -8.78 -2.99 -5.90
C GLY A 290 -10.15 -3.35 -6.45
N THR A 291 -11.11 -2.46 -6.24
CA THR A 291 -12.48 -2.64 -6.74
C THR A 291 -12.54 -2.33 -8.24
N THR A 292 -13.43 -3.01 -8.97
CA THR A 292 -13.64 -2.75 -10.41
C THR A 292 -14.21 -1.35 -10.71
N LEU A 293 -14.46 -0.54 -9.68
CA LEU A 293 -14.98 0.83 -9.77
C LEU A 293 -13.88 1.90 -9.71
N GLU A 294 -12.63 1.50 -9.47
CA GLU A 294 -11.49 2.43 -9.47
C GLU A 294 -11.18 2.94 -10.86
N SER A 295 -10.84 4.23 -10.91
CA SER A 295 -10.34 4.88 -12.12
C SER A 295 -9.01 4.26 -12.56
N ASP A 296 -8.64 4.43 -13.83
CA ASP A 296 -7.35 3.93 -14.32
C ASP A 296 -6.17 4.53 -13.53
N ASP A 297 -6.26 5.79 -13.11
CA ASP A 297 -5.22 6.46 -12.31
C ASP A 297 -4.92 5.75 -10.97
N GLU A 298 -5.94 5.12 -10.38
CA GLU A 298 -5.86 4.46 -9.06
C GLU A 298 -5.79 2.93 -9.16
N ALA A 299 -5.88 2.36 -10.37
CA ALA A 299 -5.98 0.91 -10.57
C ALA A 299 -4.80 0.11 -9.98
N TYR A 300 -3.66 0.76 -9.76
CA TYR A 300 -2.42 0.16 -9.28
C TYR A 300 -2.16 0.39 -7.78
N GLU A 301 -3.13 0.93 -7.03
CA GLU A 301 -3.02 1.23 -5.59
C GLU A 301 -2.63 -0.03 -4.77
N SER A 302 -3.26 -1.17 -5.07
CA SER A 302 -2.96 -2.49 -4.48
C SER A 302 -2.45 -3.43 -5.56
N SER A 303 -1.19 -3.24 -5.97
CA SER A 303 -0.58 -3.98 -7.08
C SER A 303 -0.10 -5.38 -6.67
N PHE A 304 0.46 -5.50 -5.46
CA PHE A 304 0.87 -6.77 -4.87
C PHE A 304 0.83 -6.69 -3.34
N GLN A 305 0.93 -7.83 -2.68
CA GLN A 305 0.85 -7.95 -1.24
C GLN A 305 1.98 -8.84 -0.71
N ILE A 306 2.40 -8.59 0.52
CA ILE A 306 3.29 -9.46 1.28
C ILE A 306 2.55 -9.91 2.54
N THR A 307 2.39 -11.22 2.75
CA THR A 307 1.72 -11.75 3.94
C THR A 307 2.61 -11.56 5.18
N ALA A 308 2.09 -11.02 6.27
CA ALA A 308 2.81 -10.89 7.55
C ALA A 308 2.49 -12.02 8.54
N ALA A 309 1.42 -12.77 8.30
CA ALA A 309 1.04 -13.98 9.02
C ALA A 309 0.35 -14.98 8.07
N PRO A 310 0.21 -16.26 8.47
CA PRO A 310 -0.68 -17.20 7.79
C PRO A 310 -2.07 -16.60 7.61
N PHE A 311 -2.61 -16.69 6.39
CA PHE A 311 -3.98 -16.26 6.15
C PHE A 311 -4.95 -17.33 6.65
N GLU A 312 -5.60 -17.07 7.79
CA GLU A 312 -6.54 -18.02 8.43
C GLU A 312 -7.99 -17.90 7.94
N GLY A 313 -8.29 -16.98 7.03
CA GLY A 313 -9.62 -16.88 6.42
C GLY A 313 -9.88 -18.05 5.47
N LYS A 314 -11.16 -18.40 5.26
CA LYS A 314 -11.55 -19.08 4.00
C LYS A 314 -10.96 -18.21 2.90
N ASP A 315 -9.94 -18.71 2.21
CA ASP A 315 -9.30 -18.00 1.11
C ASP A 315 -10.42 -17.35 0.31
N ARG A 316 -10.40 -16.01 0.19
CA ARG A 316 -11.11 -15.39 -0.93
C ARG A 316 -10.69 -16.22 -2.12
N ASP A 317 -11.68 -16.72 -2.86
CA ASP A 317 -11.52 -17.65 -3.98
C ASP A 317 -10.10 -17.58 -4.54
N PRO A 318 -9.29 -18.66 -4.50
CA PRO A 318 -7.88 -18.62 -4.91
C PRO A 318 -7.69 -18.02 -6.32
N SER A 319 -8.74 -17.91 -7.13
CA SER A 319 -8.77 -17.12 -8.36
C SER A 319 -8.50 -15.61 -8.17
N GLN A 320 -8.61 -15.07 -6.96
CA GLN A 320 -8.52 -13.65 -6.66
C GLN A 320 -7.09 -13.19 -6.38
N GLN A 321 -6.20 -14.07 -5.92
CA GLN A 321 -4.83 -13.75 -5.54
C GLN A 321 -3.92 -14.95 -5.80
N ARG A 322 -2.77 -14.71 -6.43
CA ARG A 322 -1.76 -15.72 -6.75
C ARG A 322 -0.47 -15.45 -6.02
N VAL A 323 0.13 -16.49 -5.43
CA VAL A 323 1.47 -16.43 -4.87
C VAL A 323 2.48 -16.54 -6.00
N ILE A 324 3.34 -15.52 -6.16
CA ILE A 324 4.36 -15.45 -7.22
C ILE A 324 5.79 -15.51 -6.67
N GLY A 325 5.95 -15.51 -5.35
CA GLY A 325 7.25 -15.52 -4.71
C GLY A 325 7.16 -15.58 -3.19
N GLN A 326 8.31 -15.42 -2.54
CA GLN A 326 8.44 -15.38 -1.08
C GLN A 326 9.66 -14.55 -0.65
N LEU A 327 9.73 -14.18 0.63
CA LEU A 327 10.95 -13.64 1.23
C LEU A 327 12.01 -14.75 1.36
N ILE A 328 13.28 -14.39 1.23
CA ILE A 328 14.38 -15.38 1.10
C ILE A 328 15.36 -15.41 2.27
N ASP A 329 15.29 -14.44 3.19
CA ASP A 329 16.18 -14.38 4.36
C ASP A 329 15.48 -13.87 5.63
N GLN A 330 16.10 -14.16 6.78
CA GLN A 330 15.53 -13.85 8.09
C GLN A 330 15.50 -12.34 8.38
N GLU A 331 16.43 -11.59 7.80
CA GLU A 331 16.48 -10.12 7.91
C GLU A 331 15.26 -9.49 7.23
N SER A 332 14.94 -9.93 6.00
CA SER A 332 13.73 -9.53 5.28
C SER A 332 12.47 -9.85 6.08
N MET A 333 12.43 -11.01 6.75
CA MET A 333 11.30 -11.38 7.61
C MET A 333 11.17 -10.47 8.84
N ALA A 334 12.29 -10.07 9.45
CA ALA A 334 12.28 -9.11 10.55
C ALA A 334 11.83 -7.71 10.09
N ASN A 335 12.33 -7.26 8.93
CA ASN A 335 11.94 -5.99 8.32
C ASN A 335 10.45 -5.98 7.92
N LEU A 336 9.93 -7.11 7.43
CA LEU A 336 8.50 -7.29 7.19
C LEU A 336 7.67 -7.17 8.48
N ALA A 337 8.12 -7.79 9.58
CA ALA A 337 7.44 -7.66 10.87
C ALA A 337 7.44 -6.21 11.38
N ARG A 338 8.56 -5.50 11.20
CA ARG A 338 8.65 -4.06 11.51
C ARG A 338 7.69 -3.23 10.67
N LEU A 339 7.61 -3.46 9.35
CA LEU A 339 6.65 -2.76 8.49
C LEU A 339 5.21 -3.08 8.89
N ALA A 340 4.87 -4.36 9.13
CA ALA A 340 3.52 -4.79 9.47
C ALA A 340 3.07 -4.40 10.88
N SER A 341 4.00 -4.02 11.76
CA SER A 341 3.70 -3.49 13.08
C SER A 341 3.51 -1.98 13.08
N LEU A 342 3.72 -1.29 11.96
CA LEU A 342 3.66 0.16 11.94
C LEU A 342 2.26 0.66 12.35
N PRO A 343 2.21 1.73 13.15
CA PRO A 343 1.03 2.56 13.33
C PRO A 343 0.27 2.82 12.02
N THR A 344 -1.05 2.66 12.00
CA THR A 344 -1.89 2.97 10.83
C THR A 344 -2.80 4.16 11.08
N LYS A 345 -3.06 4.95 10.04
CA LYS A 345 -4.12 5.96 10.04
C LYS A 345 -5.47 5.23 10.00
N LYS A 346 -6.14 5.18 11.13
CA LYS A 346 -7.51 4.69 11.23
C LYS A 346 -8.41 5.81 10.69
N GLY A 347 -8.72 5.88 9.40
CA GLY A 347 -9.61 6.94 8.87
C GLY A 347 -11.04 6.87 9.48
N PHE A 348 -12.07 7.38 8.79
CA PHE A 348 -13.47 7.12 9.21
C PHE A 348 -13.80 5.61 9.38
N LYS A 349 -13.03 4.73 8.74
CA LYS A 349 -13.07 3.27 8.94
C LYS A 349 -12.69 2.84 10.37
N GLY A 350 -11.88 3.61 11.07
CA GLY A 350 -11.53 3.42 12.49
C GLY A 350 -12.67 3.66 13.46
N VAL A 351 -13.71 4.37 13.03
CA VAL A 351 -14.95 4.57 13.80
C VAL A 351 -15.75 3.28 13.89
N ILE A 352 -15.55 2.33 12.97
CA ILE A 352 -16.20 1.02 13.00
C ILE A 352 -15.33 0.09 13.86
N PRO A 353 -15.83 -0.38 15.02
CA PRO A 353 -15.10 -1.32 15.86
C PRO A 353 -14.63 -2.54 15.06
N GLY A 354 -13.34 -2.87 15.14
CA GLY A 354 -12.74 -4.04 14.49
C GLY A 354 -12.03 -3.80 13.15
N GLN A 355 -12.08 -2.59 12.58
CA GLN A 355 -11.28 -2.26 11.39
C GLN A 355 -9.92 -1.63 11.77
N ASN A 356 -8.89 -2.47 11.87
CA ASN A 356 -7.51 -2.05 12.20
C ASN A 356 -6.62 -1.82 10.97
N SER A 357 -7.17 -1.81 9.76
CA SER A 357 -6.40 -1.64 8.52
C SER A 357 -6.45 -0.20 7.99
N GLY A 358 -5.37 0.24 7.37
CA GLY A 358 -5.25 1.57 6.78
C GLY A 358 -3.84 1.88 6.29
N PRO A 359 -3.63 3.05 5.66
CA PRO A 359 -2.30 3.50 5.32
C PRO A 359 -1.45 3.70 6.57
N PRO A 360 -0.12 3.56 6.51
CA PRO A 360 0.73 3.77 7.66
C PRO A 360 0.70 5.24 8.10
N LEU A 361 0.79 5.47 9.41
CA LEU A 361 0.85 6.81 10.00
C LEU A 361 2.13 7.53 9.56
N LEU A 362 3.26 6.84 9.64
CA LEU A 362 4.50 7.27 9.03
C LEU A 362 4.50 6.85 7.57
N LYS A 363 4.73 7.80 6.66
CA LYS A 363 4.80 7.51 5.23
C LYS A 363 5.89 6.47 4.96
N VAL A 364 5.54 5.34 4.36
CA VAL A 364 6.51 4.33 3.92
C VAL A 364 6.63 4.37 2.41
N THR A 365 7.79 4.80 1.91
CA THR A 365 8.07 4.93 0.48
C THR A 365 9.08 3.92 0.02
N LEU A 366 8.93 3.42 -1.19
CA LEU A 366 9.94 2.61 -1.86
C LEU A 366 11.01 3.54 -2.48
N THR A 367 12.26 3.41 -2.04
CA THR A 367 13.38 4.26 -2.45
C THR A 367 14.33 3.59 -3.43
N GLY A 368 14.33 2.25 -3.49
CA GLY A 368 15.22 1.47 -4.33
C GLY A 368 14.61 0.14 -4.73
N ILE A 369 14.91 -0.31 -5.94
CA ILE A 369 14.55 -1.62 -6.47
C ILE A 369 15.77 -2.15 -7.24
N GLU A 370 16.22 -3.35 -6.91
CA GLU A 370 17.22 -4.08 -7.67
C GLU A 370 16.65 -5.46 -8.03
N VAL A 371 16.92 -5.91 -9.26
CA VAL A 371 16.50 -7.23 -9.74
C VAL A 371 17.75 -7.99 -10.19
N GLN A 372 17.94 -9.17 -9.62
CA GLN A 372 19.05 -10.05 -9.93
C GLN A 372 18.51 -11.42 -10.38
N PRO A 373 18.76 -11.85 -11.64
CA PRO A 373 18.44 -13.20 -12.05
C PRO A 373 19.36 -14.20 -11.34
N VAL A 374 18.82 -15.36 -10.96
CA VAL A 374 19.57 -16.43 -10.31
C VAL A 374 20.33 -17.23 -11.38
N ALA A 375 21.65 -17.35 -11.23
CA ALA A 375 22.48 -18.08 -12.19
C ALA A 375 21.95 -19.51 -12.41
N GLY A 376 21.64 -19.87 -13.65
CA GLY A 376 21.11 -21.20 -14.01
C GLY A 376 19.58 -21.30 -14.11
N SER A 377 18.83 -20.20 -14.00
CA SER A 377 17.48 -20.11 -14.56
C SER A 377 17.56 -19.70 -16.03
N ASN A 378 17.17 -20.57 -16.95
CA ASN A 378 16.98 -20.18 -18.36
C ASN A 378 15.67 -19.37 -18.42
N SER A 379 15.79 -18.05 -18.52
CA SER A 379 14.66 -17.12 -18.68
C SER A 379 14.06 -17.17 -20.08
#